data_AF-A0A1H3D658-F1
#
_entry.id   AF-A0A1H3D658-F1
#
_cell.length_a   1.000
_cell.length_b   1.000
_cell.length_c   1.000
_cell.angle_alpha   90.00
_cell.angle_beta   90.00
_cell.angle_gamma   90.00
#
_symmetry.space_group_name_H-M   'P 1'
#
loop_
_entity.id
_entity.type
_entity.pdbx_description
1 polymer ?
#
loop_
_entity_poly.entity_id
_entity_poly.type
_entity_poly.pdbx_seq_one_letter_code
_entity_poly.pdbx_strand_id
1 'polypeptide(L)'
;MTPPVPPASSPPVQAMAQVAFRRPVGAYVELGLSAPAIAGAAAPGQFVAFAVGGPTSANLLRRSIAISGVGGGRVHVVVSPHGPGSTWLAGLQPGAEVDVVGPLGRPFPLPPPGTPALLVGGGYGAAALVGLAGRLRDAGSEVAAVSGAASADRLCSVEELGALAAPFLVTTDDGSAGRRGWVTTAVAELIHGAGVVYACGPMGMLRAVSDQAVAVGIPGYVAVEESMACGIGVCMTCVLPIVGADGRTRFARSCVEGPVFGGDRVRFGDVGTLPGDVVGADAMGLVTASAPTATETTGSTPFSSQGQRSPEGGTSVIRVEPS
;
A
#
# COMPACT_ATOMS: atom_id res chain seq x y z
N MET A 1 5.64 16.93 9.31
CA MET A 1 4.92 15.67 9.02
C MET A 1 4.10 15.85 7.75
N THR A 2 4.06 14.84 6.89
CA THR A 2 3.24 14.84 5.67
C THR A 2 1.77 15.03 6.04
N PRO A 3 1.00 15.92 5.39
CA PRO A 3 -0.43 16.08 5.65
C PRO A 3 -1.23 14.78 5.45
N PRO A 4 -2.31 14.55 6.23
CA PRO A 4 -3.15 13.37 6.02
C PRO A 4 -3.88 13.43 4.68
N VAL A 5 -4.12 12.27 4.09
CA VAL A 5 -4.83 12.15 2.81
C VAL A 5 -6.33 12.43 3.01
N PRO A 6 -6.96 13.27 2.17
CA PRO A 6 -8.39 13.57 2.27
C PRO A 6 -9.25 12.33 2.03
N PRO A 7 -10.47 12.27 2.58
CA PRO A 7 -11.40 11.18 2.31
C PRO A 7 -11.78 11.13 0.83
N ALA A 8 -12.23 9.96 0.37
CA ALA A 8 -12.79 9.81 -0.97
C ALA A 8 -14.03 10.70 -1.16
N SER A 9 -14.18 11.28 -2.36
CA SER A 9 -15.25 12.22 -2.70
C SER A 9 -16.56 11.55 -3.12
N SER A 10 -16.54 10.25 -3.39
CA SER A 10 -17.69 9.52 -3.93
C SER A 10 -17.82 8.16 -3.26
N PRO A 11 -19.06 7.70 -2.97
CA PRO A 11 -19.26 6.37 -2.43
C PRO A 11 -18.89 5.31 -3.48
N PRO A 12 -18.42 4.13 -3.05
CA PRO A 12 -18.17 3.03 -3.97
C PRO A 12 -19.50 2.52 -4.55
N VAL A 13 -19.44 2.03 -5.78
CA VAL A 13 -20.53 1.31 -6.43
C VAL A 13 -20.16 -0.15 -6.63
N GLN A 14 -21.14 -1.04 -6.54
CA GLN A 14 -21.02 -2.43 -6.96
C GLN A 14 -21.68 -2.59 -8.32
N ALA A 15 -20.97 -3.18 -9.28
CA ALA A 15 -21.48 -3.39 -10.63
C ALA A 15 -20.92 -4.67 -11.24
N MET A 16 -21.70 -5.28 -12.13
CA MET A 16 -21.16 -6.25 -13.08
C MET A 16 -20.43 -5.48 -14.19
N ALA A 17 -19.14 -5.77 -14.33
CA ALA A 17 -18.29 -5.17 -15.35
C ALA A 17 -17.90 -6.22 -16.39
N GLN A 18 -17.95 -5.85 -17.67
CA GLN A 18 -17.47 -6.70 -18.75
C GLN A 18 -15.98 -6.42 -19.02
N VAL A 19 -15.18 -7.48 -19.19
CA VAL A 19 -13.80 -7.38 -19.66
C VAL A 19 -13.81 -6.90 -21.11
N ALA A 20 -13.42 -5.65 -21.32
CA ALA A 20 -13.34 -5.05 -22.65
C ALA A 20 -12.07 -5.48 -23.39
N PHE A 21 -10.95 -5.61 -22.68
CA PHE A 21 -9.71 -6.12 -23.25
C PHE A 21 -8.85 -6.81 -22.19
N ARG A 22 -7.94 -7.66 -22.67
CA ARG A 22 -6.89 -8.30 -21.90
C ARG A 22 -5.56 -8.20 -22.66
N ARG A 23 -4.50 -7.75 -22.00
CA ARG A 23 -3.17 -7.57 -22.60
C ARG A 23 -2.07 -8.11 -21.67
N PRO A 24 -1.17 -8.99 -22.14
CA PRO A 24 0.03 -9.34 -21.40
C PRO A 24 0.96 -8.12 -21.24
N VAL A 25 1.52 -7.93 -20.05
CA VAL A 25 2.49 -6.85 -19.74
C VAL A 25 3.63 -7.45 -18.92
N GLY A 26 4.68 -7.91 -19.61
CA GLY A 26 5.77 -8.66 -18.96
C GLY A 26 5.23 -9.89 -18.21
N ALA A 27 5.52 -9.96 -16.91
CA ALA A 27 5.04 -10.99 -15.98
C ALA A 27 3.59 -10.77 -15.50
N TYR A 28 2.92 -9.71 -15.94
CA TYR A 28 1.60 -9.29 -15.50
C TYR A 28 0.56 -9.36 -16.63
N VAL A 29 -0.70 -9.13 -16.26
CA VAL A 29 -1.81 -8.99 -17.20
C VAL A 29 -2.54 -7.70 -16.92
N GLU A 30 -2.70 -6.85 -17.93
CA GLU A 30 -3.60 -5.71 -17.88
C GLU A 30 -5.01 -6.12 -18.33
N LEU A 31 -6.00 -5.70 -17.56
CA LEU A 31 -7.42 -5.85 -17.88
C LEU A 31 -8.07 -4.47 -17.97
N GLY A 32 -8.83 -4.26 -19.04
CA GLY A 32 -9.73 -3.12 -19.16
C GLY A 32 -11.17 -3.56 -18.93
N LEU A 33 -11.88 -2.89 -18.03
CA LEU A 33 -13.21 -3.28 -17.58
C LEU A 33 -14.21 -2.17 -17.92
N SER A 34 -15.28 -2.52 -18.62
CA SER A 34 -16.39 -1.59 -18.86
C SER A 34 -17.16 -1.35 -17.56
N ALA A 35 -16.88 -0.22 -16.91
CA ALA A 35 -17.42 0.13 -15.60
C ALA A 35 -17.56 1.67 -15.50
N PRO A 36 -18.49 2.28 -16.26
CA PRO A 36 -18.53 3.74 -16.44
C PRO A 36 -18.74 4.53 -15.14
N ALA A 37 -19.56 4.01 -14.23
CA ALA A 37 -19.78 4.64 -12.91
C ALA A 37 -18.50 4.64 -12.05
N ILE A 38 -17.75 3.54 -12.05
CA ILE A 38 -16.48 3.43 -11.34
C ILE A 38 -15.43 4.35 -12.00
N ALA A 39 -15.32 4.28 -13.33
CA ALA A 39 -14.36 5.06 -14.10
C ALA A 39 -14.57 6.58 -13.95
N GLY A 40 -15.83 7.03 -13.89
CA GLY A 40 -16.17 8.45 -13.71
C GLY A 40 -15.86 9.00 -12.31
N ALA A 41 -15.82 8.15 -11.29
CA ALA A 41 -15.54 8.54 -9.91
C ALA A 41 -14.08 8.30 -9.46
N ALA A 42 -13.33 7.48 -10.19
CA ALA A 42 -12.00 7.04 -9.79
C ALA A 42 -10.93 8.15 -9.89
N ALA A 43 -10.02 8.12 -8.94
CA ALA A 43 -8.83 8.95 -8.89
C ALA A 43 -7.57 8.12 -8.61
N PRO A 44 -6.37 8.58 -9.05
CA PRO A 44 -5.12 7.85 -8.84
C PRO A 44 -4.88 7.53 -7.36
N GLY A 45 -4.39 6.32 -7.07
CA GLY A 45 -4.19 5.81 -5.71
C GLY A 45 -5.38 5.01 -5.14
N GLN A 46 -6.51 4.99 -5.85
CA GLN A 46 -7.65 4.14 -5.50
C GLN A 46 -7.54 2.74 -6.12
N PHE A 47 -8.39 1.84 -5.66
CA PHE A 47 -8.41 0.44 -6.10
C PHE A 47 -9.85 -0.05 -6.33
N VAL A 48 -9.98 -1.25 -6.88
CA VAL A 48 -11.26 -1.95 -7.07
C VAL A 48 -11.18 -3.35 -6.46
N ALA A 49 -12.31 -3.88 -5.98
CA ALA A 49 -12.40 -5.21 -5.38
C ALA A 49 -13.23 -6.17 -6.25
N PHE A 50 -12.60 -7.23 -6.73
CA PHE A 50 -13.18 -8.24 -7.62
C PHE A 50 -13.74 -9.43 -6.85
N ALA A 51 -14.98 -9.83 -7.14
CA ALA A 51 -15.40 -11.20 -6.82
C ALA A 51 -14.65 -12.17 -7.75
N VAL A 52 -14.08 -13.23 -7.18
CA VAL A 52 -13.23 -14.17 -7.92
C VAL A 52 -13.72 -15.61 -7.80
N GLY A 53 -13.37 -16.44 -8.79
CA GLY A 53 -13.61 -17.89 -8.76
C GLY A 53 -14.97 -18.33 -9.32
N GLY A 54 -15.95 -17.43 -9.42
CA GLY A 54 -17.29 -17.75 -9.95
C GLY A 54 -18.23 -18.41 -8.93
N PRO A 55 -19.43 -18.85 -9.38
CA PRO A 55 -20.55 -19.17 -8.48
C PRO A 55 -20.32 -20.31 -7.48
N THR A 56 -19.46 -21.28 -7.82
CA THR A 56 -19.23 -22.50 -7.03
C THR A 56 -17.81 -22.60 -6.46
N SER A 57 -17.13 -21.45 -6.31
CA SER A 57 -15.73 -21.41 -5.89
C SER A 57 -15.52 -21.35 -4.37
N ALA A 58 -14.41 -21.92 -3.90
CA ALA A 58 -13.89 -21.68 -2.56
C ALA A 58 -13.20 -20.30 -2.41
N ASN A 59 -12.99 -19.55 -3.50
CA ASN A 59 -12.38 -18.22 -3.46
C ASN A 59 -13.38 -17.14 -3.02
N LEU A 60 -13.82 -17.19 -1.77
CA LEU A 60 -14.89 -16.33 -1.24
C LEU A 60 -14.49 -14.85 -1.07
N LEU A 61 -13.22 -14.60 -0.74
CA LEU A 61 -12.73 -13.24 -0.51
C LEU A 61 -12.45 -12.55 -1.84
N ARG A 62 -12.82 -11.26 -1.92
CA ARG A 62 -12.53 -10.42 -3.08
C ARG A 62 -11.03 -10.21 -3.25
N ARG A 63 -10.60 -9.83 -4.45
CA ARG A 63 -9.22 -9.38 -4.71
C ARG A 63 -9.22 -7.88 -4.94
N SER A 64 -8.48 -7.15 -4.10
CA SER A 64 -8.32 -5.71 -4.19
C SER A 64 -7.14 -5.40 -5.09
N ILE A 65 -7.37 -4.72 -6.21
CA ILE A 65 -6.34 -4.41 -7.22
C ILE A 65 -6.35 -2.91 -7.49
N ALA A 66 -5.16 -2.29 -7.45
CA ALA A 66 -4.99 -0.87 -7.73
C ALA A 66 -5.47 -0.52 -9.15
N ILE A 67 -6.11 0.64 -9.27
CA ILE A 67 -6.50 1.20 -10.57
C ILE A 67 -5.24 1.76 -11.22
N SER A 68 -4.87 1.24 -12.40
CA SER A 68 -3.74 1.74 -13.19
C SER A 68 -4.13 2.88 -14.13
N GLY A 69 -5.42 3.00 -14.46
CA GLY A 69 -5.91 4.06 -15.33
C GLY A 69 -7.42 4.03 -15.52
N VAL A 70 -7.93 5.10 -16.13
CA VAL A 70 -9.32 5.19 -16.55
C VAL A 70 -9.39 5.83 -17.93
N GLY A 71 -10.33 5.40 -18.76
CA GLY A 71 -10.51 5.96 -20.10
C GLY A 71 -11.70 5.35 -20.83
N GLY A 72 -12.48 6.17 -21.54
CA GLY A 72 -13.62 5.68 -22.35
C GLY A 72 -14.66 4.89 -21.56
N GLY A 73 -14.93 5.29 -20.31
CA GLY A 73 -15.85 4.57 -19.41
C GLY A 73 -15.29 3.26 -18.85
N ARG A 74 -13.99 3.01 -19.00
CA ARG A 74 -13.32 1.80 -18.52
C ARG A 74 -12.38 2.10 -17.36
N VAL A 75 -12.24 1.11 -16.49
CA VAL A 75 -11.23 1.04 -15.43
C VAL A 75 -10.16 0.04 -15.87
N HIS A 76 -8.90 0.43 -15.77
CA HIS A 76 -7.77 -0.42 -16.09
C HIS A 76 -7.12 -0.89 -14.80
N VAL A 77 -6.72 -2.15 -14.77
CA VAL A 77 -5.98 -2.76 -13.66
C VAL A 77 -4.86 -3.63 -14.19
N VAL A 78 -3.75 -3.69 -13.46
CA VAL A 78 -2.64 -4.62 -13.74
C VAL A 78 -2.63 -5.69 -12.66
N VAL A 79 -2.73 -6.95 -13.06
CA VAL A 79 -2.84 -8.11 -12.18
C VAL A 79 -1.57 -8.95 -12.27
N SER A 80 -0.96 -9.19 -11.11
CA SER A 80 0.09 -10.20 -10.96
C SER A 80 -0.56 -11.56 -10.65
N PRO A 81 -0.38 -12.61 -11.49
CA PRO A 81 -0.99 -13.92 -11.29
C PRO A 81 -0.27 -14.72 -10.19
N HIS A 82 -0.34 -14.23 -8.96
CA HIS A 82 0.25 -14.84 -7.77
C HIS A 82 -0.84 -15.35 -6.82
N GLY A 83 -1.26 -16.59 -7.02
CA GLY A 83 -2.24 -17.31 -6.19
C GLY A 83 -3.61 -17.51 -6.87
N PRO A 84 -4.50 -18.34 -6.30
CA PRO A 84 -5.68 -18.82 -7.03
C PRO A 84 -6.62 -17.73 -7.55
N GLY A 85 -6.92 -16.72 -6.72
CA GLY A 85 -7.85 -15.65 -7.08
C GLY A 85 -7.30 -14.68 -8.13
N SER A 86 -6.03 -14.28 -8.03
CA SER A 86 -5.39 -13.39 -9.02
C SER A 86 -5.07 -14.13 -10.32
N THR A 87 -4.69 -15.40 -10.26
CA THR A 87 -4.52 -16.25 -11.46
C THR A 87 -5.84 -16.43 -12.20
N TRP A 88 -6.95 -16.66 -11.48
CA TRP A 88 -8.28 -16.70 -12.07
C TRP A 88 -8.64 -15.36 -12.74
N LEU A 89 -8.41 -14.24 -12.06
CA LEU A 89 -8.70 -12.90 -12.57
C LEU A 89 -7.87 -12.59 -13.83
N ALA A 90 -6.57 -12.88 -13.82
CA ALA A 90 -5.67 -12.68 -14.96
C ALA A 90 -6.00 -13.59 -16.17
N GLY A 91 -6.79 -14.65 -15.94
CA GLY A 91 -7.26 -15.59 -16.96
C GLY A 91 -8.56 -15.17 -17.67
N LEU A 92 -9.27 -14.15 -17.18
CA LEU A 92 -10.53 -13.70 -17.78
C LEU A 92 -10.33 -13.25 -19.23
N GLN A 93 -11.23 -13.67 -20.12
CA GLN A 93 -11.19 -13.31 -21.55
C GLN A 93 -12.08 -12.10 -21.84
N PRO A 94 -11.80 -11.33 -22.91
CA PRO A 94 -12.71 -10.29 -23.37
C PRO A 94 -14.13 -10.82 -23.56
N GLY A 95 -15.12 -10.04 -23.13
CA GLY A 95 -16.53 -10.42 -23.09
C GLY A 95 -16.98 -11.09 -21.80
N ALA A 96 -16.06 -11.61 -20.97
CA ALA A 96 -16.40 -12.16 -19.66
C ALA A 96 -16.92 -11.08 -18.71
N GLU A 97 -17.82 -11.45 -17.80
CA GLU A 97 -18.35 -10.56 -16.78
C GLU A 97 -17.74 -10.88 -15.41
N VAL A 98 -17.51 -9.84 -14.61
CA VAL A 98 -16.99 -9.95 -13.25
C VAL A 98 -17.64 -8.91 -12.34
N ASP A 99 -18.02 -9.30 -11.12
CA ASP A 99 -18.55 -8.38 -10.11
C ASP A 99 -17.40 -7.56 -9.53
N VAL A 100 -17.52 -6.23 -9.61
CA VAL A 100 -16.52 -5.27 -9.17
C VAL A 100 -17.15 -4.27 -8.22
N VAL A 101 -16.44 -3.95 -7.14
CA VAL A 101 -16.77 -2.86 -6.23
C VAL A 101 -15.71 -1.78 -6.32
N GLY A 102 -16.10 -0.53 -6.53
CA GLY A 102 -15.20 0.61 -6.43
C GLY A 102 -15.76 1.94 -6.93
N PRO A 103 -14.91 2.97 -7.03
CA PRO A 103 -13.53 2.98 -6.54
C PRO A 103 -13.50 2.92 -5.00
N LEU A 104 -12.50 2.25 -4.45
CA LEU A 104 -12.26 2.09 -3.01
C LEU A 104 -10.96 2.80 -2.60
N GLY A 105 -10.86 3.12 -1.31
CA GLY A 105 -9.72 3.83 -0.74
C GLY A 105 -9.68 5.33 -1.08
N ARG A 106 -8.67 5.99 -0.55
CA ARG A 106 -8.38 7.41 -0.71
C ARG A 106 -7.34 7.61 -1.81
N PRO A 107 -7.52 8.62 -2.68
CA PRO A 107 -6.57 8.89 -3.76
C PRO A 107 -5.30 9.55 -3.25
N PHE A 108 -4.27 9.61 -4.11
CA PHE A 108 -3.11 10.45 -3.87
C PHE A 108 -3.53 11.93 -3.76
N PRO A 109 -3.11 12.65 -2.71
CA PRO A 109 -3.35 14.08 -2.63
C PRO A 109 -2.44 14.81 -3.62
N LEU A 110 -2.97 15.80 -4.33
CA LEU A 110 -2.18 16.66 -5.21
C LEU A 110 -1.48 17.75 -4.40
N PRO A 111 -0.25 18.13 -4.78
CA PRO A 111 0.46 19.24 -4.14
C PRO A 111 -0.09 20.58 -4.69
N PRO A 112 0.37 21.74 -4.17
CA PRO A 112 0.14 23.01 -4.83
C PRO A 112 0.55 22.97 -6.32
N PRO A 113 -0.19 23.60 -7.24
CA PRO A 113 0.14 23.62 -8.66
C PRO A 113 1.59 24.06 -8.91
N GLY A 114 2.25 23.42 -9.86
CA GLY A 114 3.66 23.67 -10.19
C GLY A 114 4.70 23.08 -9.24
N THR A 115 4.29 22.40 -8.15
CA THR A 115 5.25 21.75 -7.24
C THR A 115 5.98 20.61 -7.95
N PRO A 116 7.32 20.62 -8.05
CA PRO A 116 8.07 19.52 -8.68
C PRO A 116 7.79 18.19 -7.96
N ALA A 117 7.52 17.13 -8.72
CA ALA A 117 7.10 15.85 -8.17
C ALA A 117 8.02 14.73 -8.65
N LEU A 118 8.37 13.83 -7.73
CA LEU A 118 9.07 12.60 -8.03
C LEU A 118 8.15 11.39 -7.84
N LEU A 119 7.98 10.61 -8.89
CA LEU A 119 7.21 9.36 -8.86
C LEU A 119 8.15 8.15 -8.78
N VAL A 120 7.87 7.21 -7.87
CA VAL A 120 8.70 6.02 -7.65
C VAL A 120 7.85 4.75 -7.76
N GLY A 121 7.99 4.05 -8.87
CA GLY A 121 7.27 2.81 -9.17
C GLY A 121 8.10 1.57 -8.94
N GLY A 122 7.56 0.58 -8.22
CA GLY A 122 8.15 -0.74 -8.05
C GLY A 122 7.29 -1.83 -8.71
N GLY A 123 7.81 -2.49 -9.75
CA GLY A 123 7.08 -3.50 -10.52
C GLY A 123 5.74 -3.00 -11.05
N TYR A 124 4.67 -3.77 -10.87
CA TYR A 124 3.30 -3.35 -11.25
C TYR A 124 2.81 -2.08 -10.50
N GLY A 125 3.43 -1.69 -9.38
CA GLY A 125 3.10 -0.45 -8.67
C GLY A 125 3.32 0.81 -9.52
N ALA A 126 4.24 0.76 -10.49
CA ALA A 126 4.44 1.84 -11.45
C ALA A 126 3.18 2.18 -12.26
N ALA A 127 2.35 1.17 -12.56
CA ALA A 127 1.12 1.37 -13.33
C ALA A 127 0.11 2.27 -12.61
N ALA A 128 0.04 2.21 -11.28
CA ALA A 128 -0.85 3.07 -10.48
C ALA A 128 -0.44 4.55 -10.47
N LEU A 129 0.79 4.86 -10.89
CA LEU A 129 1.34 6.22 -10.90
C LEU A 129 1.15 6.94 -12.23
N VAL A 130 0.81 6.25 -13.32
CA VAL A 130 0.65 6.85 -14.66
C VAL A 130 -0.43 7.93 -14.66
N GLY A 131 -1.61 7.62 -14.11
CA GLY A 131 -2.71 8.59 -13.99
C GLY A 131 -2.37 9.77 -13.08
N LEU A 132 -1.53 9.56 -12.06
CA LEU A 132 -1.05 10.64 -11.19
C LEU A 132 -0.08 11.55 -11.94
N ALA A 133 0.86 10.98 -12.71
CA ALA A 133 1.80 11.72 -13.53
C ALA A 133 1.10 12.68 -14.49
N GLY A 134 0.06 12.21 -15.20
CA GLY A 134 -0.76 13.04 -16.06
C GLY A 134 -1.39 14.23 -15.32
N ARG A 135 -2.04 13.96 -14.18
CA ARG A 135 -2.66 15.03 -13.37
C ARG A 135 -1.66 16.05 -12.84
N LEU A 136 -0.46 15.61 -12.46
CA LEU A 136 0.60 16.51 -11.98
C LEU A 136 1.11 17.42 -13.10
N ARG A 137 1.30 16.88 -14.31
CA ARG A 137 1.66 17.68 -15.49
C ARG A 137 0.57 18.67 -15.87
N ASP A 138 -0.70 18.26 -15.86
CA ASP A 138 -1.83 19.14 -16.14
C ASP A 138 -1.92 20.28 -15.13
N ALA A 139 -1.47 20.04 -13.89
CA ALA A 139 -1.32 21.06 -12.85
C ALA A 139 -0.01 21.88 -12.95
N GLY A 140 0.75 21.75 -14.04
CA GLY A 140 1.97 22.52 -14.32
C GLY A 140 3.23 22.05 -13.59
N SER A 141 3.20 20.86 -12.97
CA SER A 141 4.34 20.32 -12.23
C SER A 141 5.41 19.77 -13.17
N GLU A 142 6.68 20.00 -12.86
CA GLU A 142 7.77 19.19 -13.39
C GLU A 142 7.71 17.81 -12.74
N VAL A 143 7.62 16.77 -13.57
CA VAL A 143 7.49 15.39 -13.10
C VAL A 143 8.77 14.63 -13.44
N ALA A 144 9.47 14.15 -12.42
CA ALA A 144 10.54 13.18 -12.55
C ALA A 144 10.02 11.79 -12.12
N ALA A 145 10.61 10.72 -12.64
CA ALA A 145 10.21 9.38 -12.23
C ALA A 145 11.38 8.39 -12.17
N VAL A 146 11.25 7.41 -11.28
CA VAL A 146 12.09 6.22 -11.22
C VAL A 146 11.19 4.99 -11.25
N SER A 147 11.43 4.08 -12.18
CA SER A 147 10.77 2.78 -12.21
C SER A 147 11.79 1.68 -11.97
N GLY A 148 11.51 0.78 -11.04
CA GLY A 148 12.38 -0.34 -10.73
C GLY A 148 11.66 -1.67 -10.60
N ALA A 149 12.35 -2.77 -10.91
CA ALA A 149 11.84 -4.13 -10.73
C ALA A 149 12.99 -5.12 -10.49
N ALA A 150 12.65 -6.35 -10.08
CA ALA A 150 13.67 -7.39 -9.91
C ALA A 150 14.38 -7.77 -11.22
N SER A 151 13.64 -7.74 -12.33
CA SER A 151 14.08 -8.14 -13.67
C SER A 151 13.26 -7.40 -14.74
N ALA A 152 13.72 -7.41 -15.98
CA ALA A 152 13.13 -6.68 -17.10
C ALA A 152 11.67 -7.08 -17.38
N ASP A 153 11.35 -8.38 -17.27
CA ASP A 153 9.99 -8.90 -17.42
C ASP A 153 9.03 -8.44 -16.32
N ARG A 154 9.55 -7.91 -15.21
CA ARG A 154 8.75 -7.37 -14.09
C ARG A 154 8.66 -5.85 -14.10
N LEU A 155 9.24 -5.17 -15.09
CA LEU A 155 8.97 -3.76 -15.31
C LEU A 155 7.53 -3.56 -15.82
N CYS A 156 6.92 -2.45 -15.47
CA CYS A 156 5.54 -2.13 -15.86
C CYS A 156 5.40 -0.63 -16.15
N SER A 157 4.63 -0.29 -17.18
CA SER A 157 4.31 1.09 -17.57
C SER A 157 5.52 2.02 -17.76
N VAL A 158 6.63 1.47 -18.28
CA VAL A 158 7.89 2.20 -18.46
C VAL A 158 7.74 3.24 -19.55
N GLU A 159 7.12 2.86 -20.68
CA GLU A 159 6.87 3.74 -21.81
C GLU A 159 5.89 4.85 -21.44
N GLU A 160 4.78 4.50 -20.78
CA GLU A 160 3.76 5.46 -20.34
C GLU A 160 4.31 6.47 -19.32
N LEU A 161 5.08 6.02 -18.32
CA LEU A 161 5.73 6.94 -17.38
C LEU A 161 6.83 7.76 -18.04
N GLY A 162 7.65 7.17 -18.92
CA GLY A 162 8.71 7.87 -19.63
C GLY A 162 8.20 8.98 -20.56
N ALA A 163 6.98 8.84 -21.10
CA ALA A 163 6.33 9.91 -21.86
C ALA A 163 5.80 11.05 -20.98
N LEU A 164 5.64 10.81 -19.68
CA LEU A 164 5.06 11.74 -18.70
C LEU A 164 6.09 12.35 -17.75
N ALA A 165 7.31 11.84 -17.69
CA ALA A 165 8.30 12.26 -16.72
C ALA A 165 9.68 12.48 -17.34
N ALA A 166 10.35 13.55 -16.92
CA ALA A 166 11.72 13.86 -17.27
C ALA A 166 12.40 14.59 -16.09
N PRO A 167 13.55 14.10 -15.57
CA PRO A 167 14.23 12.87 -15.97
C PRO A 167 13.44 11.61 -15.58
N PHE A 168 13.63 10.54 -16.36
CA PHE A 168 13.08 9.21 -16.09
C PHE A 168 14.19 8.17 -16.02
N LEU A 169 14.29 7.47 -14.89
CA LEU A 169 15.29 6.43 -14.65
C LEU A 169 14.64 5.06 -14.52
N VAL A 170 15.26 4.06 -15.14
CA VAL A 170 14.84 2.66 -15.04
C VAL A 170 15.95 1.86 -14.38
N THR A 171 15.60 1.05 -13.39
CA THR A 171 16.54 0.14 -12.73
C THR A 171 16.02 -1.30 -12.70
N THR A 172 16.91 -2.27 -12.80
CA THR A 172 16.60 -3.65 -12.40
C THR A 172 17.65 -4.22 -11.47
N ASP A 173 17.21 -5.02 -10.49
CA ASP A 173 18.12 -5.60 -9.49
C ASP A 173 19.20 -6.48 -10.15
N ASP A 174 18.82 -7.24 -11.17
CA ASP A 174 19.68 -8.13 -11.93
C ASP A 174 20.46 -7.45 -13.09
N GLY A 175 20.12 -6.20 -13.44
CA GLY A 175 20.70 -5.46 -14.57
C GLY A 175 20.20 -5.89 -15.96
N SER A 176 19.14 -6.69 -16.05
CA SER A 176 18.53 -7.10 -17.32
C SER A 176 17.90 -5.95 -18.13
N ALA A 177 17.57 -4.81 -17.52
CA ALA A 177 17.16 -3.59 -18.22
C ALA A 177 17.56 -2.32 -17.45
N GLY A 178 17.80 -1.23 -18.17
CA GLY A 178 18.19 0.04 -17.57
C GLY A 178 19.48 -0.08 -16.75
N ARG A 179 19.50 0.52 -15.57
CA ARG A 179 20.65 0.48 -14.65
C ARG A 179 20.53 -0.71 -13.71
N ARG A 180 21.64 -1.42 -13.49
CA ARG A 180 21.69 -2.45 -12.45
C ARG A 180 21.64 -1.82 -11.05
N GLY A 181 20.76 -2.34 -10.20
CA GLY A 181 20.66 -1.97 -8.79
C GLY A 181 19.24 -1.62 -8.35
N TRP A 182 19.12 -1.30 -7.07
CA TRP A 182 17.83 -0.98 -6.46
C TRP A 182 17.31 0.38 -6.89
N VAL A 183 16.00 0.45 -7.08
CA VAL A 183 15.26 1.68 -7.41
C VAL A 183 15.57 2.82 -6.45
N THR A 184 15.74 2.51 -5.15
CA THR A 184 16.03 3.46 -4.08
C THR A 184 17.38 4.15 -4.23
N THR A 185 18.33 3.55 -4.96
CA THR A 185 19.62 4.18 -5.29
C THR A 185 19.42 5.28 -6.32
N ALA A 186 18.60 5.04 -7.35
CA ALA A 186 18.28 6.05 -8.36
C ALA A 186 17.37 7.17 -7.82
N VAL A 187 16.52 6.88 -6.81
CA VAL A 187 15.73 7.91 -6.11
C VAL A 187 16.64 8.95 -5.46
N ALA A 188 17.74 8.54 -4.84
CA ALA A 188 18.67 9.45 -4.16
C ALA A 188 19.28 10.51 -5.11
N GLU A 189 19.36 10.22 -6.40
CA GLU A 189 19.87 11.16 -7.42
C GLU A 189 18.86 12.26 -7.78
N LEU A 190 17.57 11.97 -7.69
CA LEU A 190 16.50 12.87 -8.18
C LEU A 190 15.75 13.57 -7.05
N ILE A 191 15.77 13.01 -5.83
CA ILE A 191 14.90 13.46 -4.74
C ILE A 191 15.15 14.90 -4.30
N HIS A 192 16.38 15.41 -4.42
CA HIS A 192 16.73 16.78 -4.06
C HIS A 192 16.09 17.85 -4.97
N GLY A 193 15.65 17.47 -6.17
CA GLY A 193 14.92 18.36 -7.08
C GLY A 193 13.40 18.35 -6.88
N ALA A 194 12.88 17.50 -6.01
CA ALA A 194 11.44 17.31 -5.81
C ALA A 194 10.92 18.15 -4.64
N GLY A 195 9.71 18.70 -4.79
CA GLY A 195 8.92 19.27 -3.70
C GLY A 195 7.99 18.25 -3.04
N VAL A 196 7.75 17.10 -3.67
CA VAL A 196 6.95 15.98 -3.14
C VAL A 196 7.35 14.66 -3.80
N VAL A 197 7.26 13.56 -3.06
CA VAL A 197 7.49 12.21 -3.57
C VAL A 197 6.21 11.37 -3.47
N TYR A 198 5.90 10.61 -4.53
CA TYR A 198 4.84 9.62 -4.54
C TYR A 198 5.42 8.25 -4.88
N ALA A 199 5.07 7.21 -4.13
CA ALA A 199 5.56 5.86 -4.39
C ALA A 199 4.48 4.78 -4.32
N CYS A 200 4.62 3.77 -5.17
CA CYS A 200 3.78 2.57 -5.17
C CYS A 200 4.62 1.36 -5.60
N GLY A 201 4.64 0.32 -4.76
CA GLY A 201 5.44 -0.88 -4.96
C GLY A 201 5.67 -1.64 -3.66
N PRO A 202 6.68 -2.54 -3.60
CA PRO A 202 6.91 -3.38 -2.43
C PRO A 202 7.16 -2.59 -1.13
N MET A 203 6.67 -3.10 0.00
CA MET A 203 6.73 -2.40 1.30
C MET A 203 8.14 -1.95 1.71
N GLY A 204 9.18 -2.76 1.41
CA GLY A 204 10.57 -2.38 1.66
C GLY A 204 11.05 -1.18 0.83
N MET A 205 10.58 -1.06 -0.42
CA MET A 205 10.83 0.11 -1.27
C MET A 205 10.12 1.34 -0.69
N LEU A 206 8.85 1.21 -0.34
CA LEU A 206 8.06 2.31 0.22
C LEU A 206 8.69 2.88 1.49
N ARG A 207 9.20 2.02 2.37
CA ARG A 207 9.96 2.43 3.56
C ARG A 207 11.20 3.24 3.18
N ALA A 208 12.04 2.70 2.31
CA ALA A 208 13.29 3.36 1.93
C ALA A 208 13.06 4.72 1.24
N VAL A 209 12.03 4.84 0.40
CA VAL A 209 11.64 6.13 -0.22
C VAL A 209 11.12 7.10 0.84
N SER A 210 10.33 6.62 1.80
CA SER A 210 9.83 7.44 2.92
C SER A 210 10.98 7.98 3.77
N ASP A 211 11.95 7.14 4.10
CA ASP A 211 13.15 7.53 4.87
C ASP A 211 13.96 8.60 4.12
N GLN A 212 14.12 8.46 2.80
CA GLN A 212 14.80 9.47 1.98
C GLN A 212 14.02 10.79 1.91
N ALA A 213 12.70 10.75 1.76
CA ALA A 213 11.86 11.95 1.74
C ALA A 213 11.93 12.71 3.07
N VAL A 214 11.93 11.98 4.20
CA VAL A 214 12.14 12.56 5.54
C VAL A 214 13.52 13.18 5.66
N ALA A 215 14.58 12.51 5.18
CA ALA A 215 15.95 12.99 5.27
C ALA A 215 16.15 14.32 4.52
N VAL A 216 15.45 14.53 3.40
CA VAL A 216 15.51 15.79 2.63
C VAL A 216 14.42 16.81 3.02
N GLY A 217 13.52 16.43 3.93
CA GLY A 217 12.49 17.33 4.48
C GLY A 217 11.30 17.61 3.56
N ILE A 218 10.97 16.70 2.63
CA ILE A 218 9.82 16.86 1.72
C ILE A 218 8.68 15.89 2.04
N PRO A 219 7.42 16.23 1.73
CA PRO A 219 6.30 15.31 1.86
C PRO A 219 6.49 14.05 0.99
N GLY A 220 6.20 12.89 1.58
CA GLY A 220 6.24 11.61 0.89
C GLY A 220 4.93 10.86 1.04
N TYR A 221 4.27 10.52 -0.06
CA TYR A 221 3.03 9.75 -0.09
C TYR A 221 3.27 8.36 -0.66
N VAL A 222 2.86 7.33 0.06
CA VAL A 222 3.07 5.93 -0.31
C VAL A 222 1.75 5.19 -0.39
N ALA A 223 1.51 4.47 -1.48
CA ALA A 223 0.41 3.52 -1.58
C ALA A 223 0.86 2.16 -1.04
N VAL A 224 0.44 1.83 0.19
CA VAL A 224 0.82 0.59 0.87
C VAL A 224 0.02 -0.60 0.35
N GLU A 225 0.65 -1.76 0.36
CA GLU A 225 0.00 -3.02 0.01
C GLU A 225 -0.26 -3.83 1.29
N GLU A 226 -1.54 -4.09 1.58
CA GLU A 226 -1.97 -4.87 2.74
C GLU A 226 -2.97 -5.95 2.34
N SER A 227 -3.01 -7.02 3.12
CA SER A 227 -4.00 -8.08 2.92
C SER A 227 -5.41 -7.56 3.21
N MET A 228 -6.30 -7.63 2.21
CA MET A 228 -7.68 -7.19 2.34
C MET A 228 -8.65 -8.36 2.20
N ALA A 229 -9.48 -8.59 3.22
CA ALA A 229 -10.61 -9.52 3.13
C ALA A 229 -11.87 -8.80 2.63
N CYS A 230 -12.36 -7.79 3.37
CA CYS A 230 -13.59 -7.08 2.99
C CYS A 230 -13.38 -5.92 1.99
N GLY A 231 -12.25 -5.21 2.09
CA GLY A 231 -11.98 -4.01 1.27
C GLY A 231 -12.86 -2.78 1.56
N ILE A 232 -13.75 -2.84 2.57
CA ILE A 232 -14.77 -1.81 2.85
C ILE A 232 -14.77 -1.34 4.32
N GLY A 233 -13.72 -1.66 5.08
CA GLY A 233 -13.48 -1.10 6.40
C GLY A 233 -14.08 -1.85 7.59
N VAL A 234 -14.64 -3.05 7.39
CA VAL A 234 -15.34 -3.81 8.44
C VAL A 234 -14.42 -4.79 9.18
N CYS A 235 -13.65 -5.61 8.46
CA CYS A 235 -13.02 -6.80 9.03
C CYS A 235 -11.70 -6.55 9.78
N MET A 236 -11.12 -5.34 9.70
CA MET A 236 -9.83 -4.97 10.29
C MET A 236 -8.62 -5.81 9.82
N THR A 237 -8.71 -6.61 8.75
CA THR A 237 -7.57 -7.40 8.25
C THR A 237 -6.44 -6.54 7.69
N CYS A 238 -6.78 -5.44 7.01
CA CYS A 238 -5.82 -4.58 6.31
C CYS A 238 -5.28 -3.44 7.20
N VAL A 239 -5.20 -3.68 8.51
CA VAL A 239 -4.75 -2.64 9.44
C VAL A 239 -3.23 -2.57 9.46
N LEU A 240 -2.72 -1.34 9.54
CA LEU A 240 -1.31 -1.07 9.75
C LEU A 240 -1.14 0.04 10.79
N PRO A 241 -0.06 0.01 11.58
CA PRO A 241 0.22 1.03 12.58
C PRO A 241 0.67 2.34 11.93
N ILE A 242 -0.03 3.42 12.28
CA ILE A 242 0.22 4.79 11.80
C ILE A 242 0.44 5.72 13.00
N VAL A 243 1.44 6.57 12.93
CA VAL A 243 1.65 7.67 13.88
C VAL A 243 0.71 8.83 13.55
N GLY A 244 -0.19 9.15 14.48
CA GLY A 244 -1.10 10.28 14.39
C GLY A 244 -0.38 11.62 14.48
N ALA A 245 -1.08 12.70 14.14
CA ALA A 245 -0.57 14.06 14.31
C ALA A 245 -0.35 14.43 15.80
N ASP A 246 -0.99 13.69 16.71
CA ASP A 246 -0.80 13.75 18.16
C ASP A 246 0.42 12.95 18.65
N GLY A 247 1.22 12.38 17.73
CA GLY A 247 2.36 11.55 18.04
C GLY A 247 2.00 10.14 18.54
N ARG A 248 0.72 9.79 18.61
CA ARG A 248 0.27 8.48 19.12
C ARG A 248 0.11 7.46 18.00
N THR A 249 0.53 6.23 18.26
CA THR A 249 0.37 5.12 17.31
C THR A 249 -1.06 4.60 17.32
N ARG A 250 -1.69 4.45 16.15
CA ARG A 250 -3.04 3.91 15.97
C ARG A 250 -3.07 2.93 14.81
N PHE A 251 -3.93 1.93 14.86
CA PHE A 251 -4.23 1.13 13.68
C PHE A 251 -5.13 1.92 12.72
N ALA A 252 -4.71 2.01 11.47
CA ALA A 252 -5.54 2.52 10.37
C ALA A 252 -5.83 1.40 9.39
N ARG A 253 -7.02 1.35 8.80
CA ARG A 253 -7.40 0.37 7.79
C ARG A 253 -6.99 0.88 6.41
N SER A 254 -6.07 0.18 5.75
CA SER A 254 -5.62 0.51 4.39
C SER A 254 -6.79 0.68 3.40
N CYS A 255 -7.86 -0.10 3.50
CA CYS A 255 -8.97 -0.02 2.54
C CYS A 255 -9.85 1.25 2.62
N VAL A 256 -9.89 1.96 3.76
CA VAL A 256 -10.78 3.15 3.96
C VAL A 256 -10.04 4.40 4.43
N GLU A 257 -8.95 4.20 5.18
CA GLU A 257 -8.07 5.27 5.65
C GLU A 257 -6.85 5.44 4.73
N GLY A 258 -6.56 4.44 3.89
CA GLY A 258 -5.56 4.47 2.82
C GLY A 258 -6.18 4.12 1.47
N PRO A 259 -5.45 3.43 0.55
CA PRO A 259 -4.14 2.80 0.76
C PRO A 259 -2.99 3.81 0.72
N VAL A 260 -3.27 5.05 0.34
CA VAL A 260 -2.27 6.13 0.35
C VAL A 260 -2.12 6.70 1.76
N PHE A 261 -0.88 6.71 2.26
CA PHE A 261 -0.52 7.31 3.54
C PHE A 261 0.68 8.25 3.40
N GLY A 262 0.87 9.14 4.38
CA GLY A 262 2.14 9.84 4.53
C GLY A 262 3.20 8.86 5.00
N GLY A 263 4.29 8.71 4.24
CA GLY A 263 5.32 7.71 4.48
C GLY A 263 6.01 7.87 5.84
N ASP A 264 6.18 9.11 6.30
CA ASP A 264 6.71 9.47 7.63
C ASP A 264 5.81 9.03 8.80
N ARG A 265 4.56 8.64 8.51
CA ARG A 265 3.59 8.20 9.51
C ARG A 265 3.47 6.69 9.59
N VAL A 266 3.86 5.96 8.55
CA VAL A 266 3.71 4.50 8.50
C VAL A 266 4.81 3.85 9.33
N ARG A 267 4.43 3.02 10.31
CA ARG A 267 5.39 2.24 11.10
C ARG A 267 5.71 0.94 10.39
N PHE A 268 6.46 1.04 9.29
CA PHE A 268 6.78 -0.11 8.42
C PHE A 268 7.36 -1.32 9.16
N GLY A 269 8.19 -1.09 10.19
CA GLY A 269 8.80 -2.16 10.98
C GLY A 269 7.82 -2.91 11.90
N ASP A 270 6.64 -2.34 12.15
CA ASP A 270 5.63 -2.90 13.03
C ASP A 270 4.41 -3.45 12.28
N VAL A 271 4.47 -3.50 10.95
CA VAL A 271 3.40 -4.11 10.15
C VAL A 271 3.30 -5.60 10.51
N GLY A 272 2.07 -6.05 10.80
CA GLY A 272 1.82 -7.42 11.26
C GLY A 272 2.15 -7.68 12.73
N THR A 273 2.55 -6.65 13.49
CA THR A 273 2.79 -6.75 14.93
C THR A 273 1.81 -5.88 15.72
N LEU A 274 1.89 -5.94 17.05
CA LEU A 274 1.13 -5.10 17.97
C LEU A 274 2.09 -4.17 18.72
N PRO A 275 2.26 -2.91 18.27
CA PRO A 275 3.16 -1.98 18.94
C PRO A 275 2.76 -1.74 20.39
N GLY A 276 3.73 -1.74 21.31
CA GLY A 276 3.46 -1.50 22.73
C GLY A 276 2.94 -0.09 23.05
N ASP A 277 3.09 0.86 22.13
CA ASP A 277 2.61 2.24 22.24
C ASP A 277 1.34 2.52 21.44
N VAL A 278 0.71 1.49 20.85
CA VAL A 278 -0.58 1.67 20.15
C VAL A 278 -1.66 2.07 21.14
N VAL A 279 -2.56 2.98 20.74
CA VAL A 279 -3.70 3.35 21.58
C VAL A 279 -4.51 2.11 21.95
N GLY A 280 -4.66 1.88 23.26
CA GLY A 280 -5.34 0.71 23.84
C GLY A 280 -4.39 -0.41 24.29
N ALA A 281 -3.08 -0.33 24.00
CA ALA A 281 -2.10 -1.33 24.45
C ALA A 281 -2.02 -1.45 25.99
N ASP A 282 -2.25 -0.34 26.68
CA ASP A 282 -2.34 -0.23 28.14
C ASP A 282 -3.49 -1.07 28.70
N ALA A 283 -4.67 -0.96 28.09
CA ALA A 283 -5.83 -1.77 28.45
C ALA A 283 -5.60 -3.27 28.18
N MET A 284 -4.72 -3.61 27.25
CA MET A 284 -4.35 -4.99 26.90
C MET A 284 -3.19 -5.55 27.75
N GLY A 285 -2.63 -4.75 28.67
CA GLY A 285 -1.50 -5.17 29.52
C GLY A 285 -0.18 -5.37 28.75
N LEU A 286 -0.06 -4.78 27.56
CA LEU A 286 1.10 -4.94 26.67
C LEU A 286 2.19 -3.90 26.90
N VAL A 287 1.87 -2.86 27.65
CA VAL A 287 2.83 -1.83 28.03
C VAL A 287 3.75 -2.44 29.08
N THR A 288 5.01 -2.71 28.72
CA THR A 288 6.06 -2.80 29.75
C THR A 288 6.10 -1.44 30.44
N ALA A 289 5.92 -1.43 31.76
CA ALA A 289 5.92 -0.22 32.57
C ALA A 289 7.05 0.71 32.10
N SER A 290 6.68 1.84 31.51
CA SER A 290 7.64 2.88 31.18
C SER A 290 8.33 3.26 32.48
N ALA A 291 9.66 3.21 32.50
CA ALA A 291 10.46 3.54 33.68
C ALA A 291 9.98 4.87 34.29
N PRO A 292 9.86 4.97 35.63
CA PRO A 292 9.38 6.19 36.25
C PRO A 292 10.39 7.31 35.98
N THR A 293 9.87 8.46 35.54
CA THR A 293 10.55 9.74 35.59
C THR A 293 11.07 9.95 37.01
N ALA A 294 12.39 10.09 37.14
CA ALA A 294 13.05 10.36 38.41
C ALA A 294 12.47 11.64 39.04
N THR A 295 11.72 11.45 40.13
CA THR A 295 11.49 12.48 41.14
C THR A 295 11.77 11.83 42.48
N GLU A 296 12.78 12.36 43.17
CA GLU A 296 13.27 11.92 44.47
C GLU A 296 12.18 11.98 45.54
N THR A 297 12.12 10.97 46.41
CA THR A 297 12.07 11.18 47.88
C THR A 297 12.31 9.86 48.66
N THR A 298 13.48 9.81 49.29
CA THR A 298 13.82 9.26 50.63
C THR A 298 12.89 8.23 51.33
N GLY A 299 13.47 7.11 51.80
CA GLY A 299 12.83 6.29 52.85
C GLY A 299 13.40 4.89 53.14
N SER A 300 14.56 4.85 53.79
CA SER A 300 15.16 3.82 54.67
C SER A 300 14.51 2.41 54.93
N THR A 301 15.37 1.39 54.72
CA THR A 301 15.68 0.19 55.57
C THR A 301 14.85 -1.12 55.54
N PRO A 302 15.49 -2.29 55.86
CA PRO A 302 15.31 -3.54 55.11
C PRO A 302 14.61 -4.67 55.91
N PHE A 303 14.12 -5.70 55.22
CA PHE A 303 13.84 -6.98 55.85
C PHE A 303 14.18 -8.16 54.93
N SER A 304 14.88 -9.12 55.52
CA SER A 304 15.50 -10.30 54.92
C SER A 304 14.61 -11.55 54.98
N SER A 305 15.01 -12.52 54.13
CA SER A 305 14.98 -13.97 54.31
C SER A 305 13.89 -14.82 53.62
N GLN A 306 14.37 -15.57 52.63
CA GLN A 306 14.21 -17.01 52.36
C GLN A 306 12.82 -17.60 52.03
N GLY A 307 12.81 -18.39 50.95
CA GLY A 307 11.77 -19.38 50.68
C GLY A 307 11.81 -19.96 49.26
N GLN A 308 12.75 -20.86 48.98
CA GLN A 308 12.73 -21.74 47.81
C GLN A 308 11.46 -22.62 47.78
N ARG A 309 10.87 -22.82 46.59
CA ARG A 309 10.39 -24.13 46.08
C ARG A 309 9.85 -24.01 44.65
N SER A 310 10.24 -24.96 43.81
CA SER A 310 9.60 -25.42 42.56
C SER A 310 9.84 -26.94 42.52
N PRO A 311 9.29 -27.73 41.57
CA PRO A 311 8.17 -27.53 40.65
C PRO A 311 7.12 -28.68 40.76
N GLU A 312 6.02 -28.62 40.01
CA GLU A 312 5.08 -29.69 39.56
C GLU A 312 3.71 -29.01 39.38
N GLY A 313 2.90 -29.17 38.34
CA GLY A 313 2.87 -29.99 37.14
C GLY A 313 1.51 -29.75 36.46
N GLY A 314 1.36 -30.12 35.18
CA GLY A 314 0.03 -30.28 34.55
C GLY A 314 -0.27 -29.37 33.37
N THR A 315 0.20 -29.75 32.18
CA THR A 315 -0.32 -29.27 30.90
C THR A 315 -1.41 -30.24 30.44
N SER A 316 -2.67 -29.82 30.40
CA SER A 316 -3.75 -30.60 29.80
C SER A 316 -3.82 -30.31 28.30
N VAL A 317 -3.54 -31.34 27.49
CA VAL A 317 -3.72 -31.32 26.03
C VAL A 317 -5.09 -31.93 25.73
N ILE A 318 -6.00 -31.15 25.15
CA ILE A 318 -7.29 -31.63 24.65
C ILE A 318 -7.07 -32.24 23.27
N ARG A 319 -7.28 -33.56 23.15
CA ARG A 319 -7.28 -34.32 21.90
C ARG A 319 -8.73 -34.44 21.41
N VAL A 320 -9.03 -33.92 20.24
CA VAL A 320 -10.33 -34.09 19.56
C VAL A 320 -10.19 -35.24 18.58
N GLU A 321 -10.97 -36.32 18.78
CA GLU A 321 -11.10 -37.40 17.81
C GLU A 321 -12.23 -37.09 16.81
N PRO A 322 -12.08 -37.46 15.53
CA PRO A 322 -13.04 -37.13 14.49
C PRO A 322 -14.24 -38.08 14.50
N SER A 323 -15.42 -37.52 14.21
CA SER A 323 -16.62 -38.24 13.73
C SER A 323 -16.78 -37.99 12.23
#